data_AF-A0AB37M2E4-F1
#
_entry.id   AF-A0AB37M2E4-F1
#
_cell.length_a   1.000
_cell.length_b   1.000
_cell.length_c   1.000
_cell.angle_alpha   90.00
_cell.angle_beta   90.00
_cell.angle_gamma   90.00
#
_symmetry.space_group_name_H-M   'P 1'
#
loop_
_entity.id
_entity.type
_entity.pdbx_description
1 polymer ?
#
loop_
_entity_poly.entity_id
_entity_poly.type
_entity_poly.pdbx_seq_one_letter_code
_entity_poly.pdbx_strand_id
1 'polypeptide(L)'
;MYLMVEIKTAALLLFITALLVTLFTVPLASKIAWRVGSVDYPSRRRVNTKPTPRMGGIAVMLGMAVSFLVWVLAAPSLGLPSAIQVLSSNGVNPLGVAVAIAAMFTVGVVDDAIQLTALNKFFWQIVAACIAVASGVVIGEIASPLCGGYFGAFVSSCG
;
A
#
# COMPACT_ATOMS: atom_id res chain seq x y z
N MET A 1 -13.63 -26.63 -0.96
CA MET A 1 -12.46 -26.94 -0.10
C MET A 1 -11.15 -26.65 -0.82
N TYR A 2 -10.89 -27.22 -2.01
CA TYR A 2 -9.67 -26.96 -2.80
C TYR A 2 -9.40 -25.47 -3.11
N LEU A 3 -10.42 -24.72 -3.56
CA LEU A 3 -10.26 -23.29 -3.87
C LEU A 3 -9.86 -22.44 -2.65
N MET A 4 -10.36 -22.77 -1.46
CA MET A 4 -9.99 -22.09 -0.22
C MET A 4 -8.54 -22.38 0.19
N VAL A 5 -8.00 -23.54 -0.20
CA VAL A 5 -6.59 -23.90 0.07
C VAL A 5 -5.68 -23.12 -0.89
N GLU A 6 -6.01 -23.09 -2.18
CA GLU A 6 -5.30 -22.31 -3.23
C GLU A 6 -5.19 -20.81 -2.89
N ILE A 7 -6.27 -20.20 -2.40
CA ILE A 7 -6.27 -18.78 -2.03
C ILE A 7 -5.36 -18.53 -0.81
N LYS A 8 -5.39 -19.43 0.18
CA LYS A 8 -4.56 -19.30 1.39
C LYS A 8 -3.08 -19.50 1.08
N THR A 9 -2.74 -20.49 0.25
CA THR A 9 -1.35 -20.74 -0.16
C THR A 9 -0.81 -19.58 -0.99
N ALA A 10 -1.61 -19.05 -1.92
CA ALA A 10 -1.27 -17.84 -2.67
C ALA A 10 -1.00 -16.65 -1.73
N ALA A 11 -1.91 -16.36 -0.80
CA ALA A 11 -1.74 -15.25 0.14
C ALA A 11 -0.46 -15.40 0.99
N LEU A 12 -0.16 -16.62 1.46
CA LEU A 12 1.05 -16.91 2.22
C LEU A 12 2.31 -16.68 1.36
N LEU A 13 2.31 -17.13 0.10
CA LEU A 13 3.42 -16.92 -0.83
C LEU A 13 3.65 -15.43 -1.11
N LEU A 14 2.58 -14.66 -1.34
CA LEU A 14 2.67 -13.22 -1.55
C LEU A 14 3.19 -12.49 -0.30
N PHE A 15 2.77 -12.92 0.88
CA PHE A 15 3.28 -12.37 2.14
C PHE A 15 4.77 -12.68 2.35
N ILE A 16 5.18 -13.93 2.17
CA ILE A 16 6.58 -14.36 2.33
C ILE A 16 7.48 -13.65 1.31
N THR A 17 7.04 -13.52 0.05
CA THR A 17 7.80 -12.78 -0.97
C THR A 17 7.96 -11.31 -0.61
N ALA A 18 6.88 -10.63 -0.20
CA ALA A 18 6.97 -9.24 0.26
C ALA A 18 7.90 -9.08 1.48
N LEU A 19 7.81 -10.00 2.44
CA LEU A 19 8.64 -10.00 3.65
C LEU A 19 10.12 -10.16 3.33
N LEU A 20 10.47 -11.19 2.53
CA LEU A 20 11.86 -11.47 2.18
C LEU A 20 12.46 -10.33 1.36
N VAL A 21 11.76 -9.85 0.32
CA VAL A 21 12.24 -8.75 -0.51
C VAL A 21 12.46 -7.50 0.33
N THR A 22 11.52 -7.16 1.21
CA THR A 22 11.66 -6.01 2.12
C THR A 22 12.87 -6.21 3.03
N LEU A 23 13.00 -7.37 3.68
CA LEU A 23 14.09 -7.67 4.61
C LEU A 23 15.47 -7.54 3.96
N PHE A 24 15.63 -8.00 2.73
CA PHE A 24 16.88 -7.85 1.97
C PHE A 24 17.11 -6.41 1.46
N THR A 25 16.04 -5.68 1.17
CA THR A 25 16.13 -4.33 0.62
C THR A 25 16.37 -3.28 1.70
N VAL A 26 15.89 -3.49 2.93
CA VAL A 26 16.08 -2.56 4.08
C VAL A 26 17.56 -2.18 4.32
N PRO A 27 18.53 -3.10 4.42
CA PRO A 27 19.93 -2.72 4.62
C PRO A 27 20.50 -1.96 3.41
N LEU A 28 20.01 -2.24 2.20
CA LEU A 28 20.38 -1.52 0.99
C LEU A 28 19.84 -0.08 1.01
N ALA A 29 18.55 0.08 1.33
CA ALA A 29 17.87 1.36 1.47
C ALA A 29 18.51 2.21 2.57
N SER A 30 18.93 1.59 3.68
CA SER A 30 19.70 2.25 4.73
C SER A 30 21.01 2.83 4.18
N LYS A 31 21.81 2.04 3.45
CA LYS A 31 23.07 2.53 2.83
C LYS A 31 22.83 3.69 1.85
N ILE A 32 21.74 3.63 1.07
CA ILE A 32 21.36 4.71 0.15
C ILE A 32 20.97 5.98 0.92
N ALA A 33 20.19 5.85 2.00
CA ALA A 33 19.79 6.99 2.84
C ALA A 33 21.00 7.74 3.41
N TRP A 34 22.03 7.00 3.83
CA TRP A 34 23.30 7.60 4.27
C TRP A 34 24.03 8.37 3.17
N ARG A 35 23.97 7.91 1.92
CA ARG A 35 24.60 8.59 0.78
C ARG A 35 23.82 9.81 0.30
N VAL A 36 22.49 9.73 0.33
CA VAL A 36 21.60 10.83 -0.09
C VAL A 36 21.48 11.91 1.00
N GLY A 37 21.96 11.63 2.22
CA GLY A 37 21.90 12.56 3.34
C GLY A 37 20.52 12.61 4.02
N SER A 38 19.60 11.71 3.68
CA SER A 38 18.30 11.54 4.34
C SER A 38 18.44 10.79 5.67
N VAL A 39 19.26 11.36 6.55
CA VAL A 39 19.57 10.85 7.88
C VAL A 39 18.96 11.80 8.89
N ASP A 40 18.18 11.23 9.81
CA ASP A 40 17.63 12.00 10.92
C ASP A 40 18.66 12.18 12.01
N TYR A 41 19.03 13.41 12.32
CA TYR A 41 19.92 13.70 13.44
C TYR A 41 19.13 13.89 14.74
N PRO A 42 19.66 13.40 15.88
CA PRO A 42 19.02 13.55 17.17
C PRO A 42 18.84 15.04 17.53
N SER A 43 17.65 15.40 18.00
CA SER A 43 17.32 16.77 18.48
C SER A 43 16.64 16.69 19.84
N ARG A 44 16.57 17.81 20.58
CA ARG A 44 15.96 17.87 21.93
C ARG A 44 14.50 17.39 22.01
N ARG A 45 13.82 17.22 20.87
CA ARG A 45 12.42 16.77 20.75
C ARG A 45 12.30 15.32 20.24
N ARG A 46 13.40 14.62 19.94
CA ARG A 46 13.39 13.23 19.44
C ARG A 46 14.00 12.26 20.44
N VAL A 47 13.37 11.09 20.56
CA VAL A 47 13.76 10.00 21.49
C VAL A 47 15.01 9.25 21.01
N ASN A 48 15.29 9.28 19.70
CA ASN A 48 16.47 8.64 19.12
C ASN A 48 17.74 9.39 19.51
N THR A 49 18.69 8.67 20.11
CA THR A 49 20.02 9.18 20.47
C THR A 49 21.06 8.98 19.37
N LYS A 50 20.75 8.13 18.37
CA LYS A 50 21.62 7.84 17.23
C LYS A 50 20.97 8.34 15.94
N PRO A 51 21.76 8.78 14.96
CA PRO A 51 21.25 9.14 13.65
C PRO A 51 20.58 7.93 12.96
N THR A 52 19.33 8.09 12.51
CA THR A 52 18.55 6.99 11.90
C THR A 52 18.20 7.31 10.45
N PRO A 53 18.42 6.38 9.51
CA PRO A 53 18.06 6.55 8.10
C PRO A 53 16.53 6.58 7.93
N ARG A 54 16.01 7.48 7.08
CA ARG A 54 14.56 7.68 6.91
C ARG A 54 13.93 6.98 5.72
N MET A 55 14.70 6.32 4.86
CA MET A 55 14.19 5.74 3.59
C MET A 55 13.60 4.32 3.70
N GLY A 56 13.06 3.93 4.86
CA GLY A 56 12.49 2.59 5.06
C GLY A 56 11.30 2.29 4.15
N GLY A 57 10.49 3.30 3.84
CA GLY A 57 9.30 3.16 3.00
C GLY A 57 9.61 2.68 1.57
N ILE A 58 10.80 2.99 1.05
CA ILE A 58 11.22 2.54 -0.29
C ILE A 58 11.38 1.01 -0.32
N ALA A 59 11.95 0.43 0.75
CA ALA A 59 12.12 -1.02 0.84
C ALA A 59 10.77 -1.75 0.89
N VAL A 60 9.80 -1.20 1.63
CA VAL A 60 8.45 -1.77 1.73
C VAL A 60 7.71 -1.67 0.39
N MET A 61 7.79 -0.52 -0.28
CA MET A 61 7.16 -0.33 -1.60
C MET A 61 7.74 -1.31 -2.63
N LEU A 62 9.05 -1.55 -2.63
CA LEU A 62 9.67 -2.55 -3.50
C LEU A 62 9.18 -3.96 -3.19
N GLY A 63 9.07 -4.34 -1.90
CA GLY A 63 8.50 -5.61 -1.50
C GLY A 63 7.06 -5.81 -1.98
N MET A 64 6.23 -4.77 -1.85
CA MET A 64 4.85 -4.78 -2.35
C MET A 64 4.80 -4.89 -3.87
N ALA A 65 5.63 -4.14 -4.61
CA ALA A 65 5.66 -4.16 -6.07
C ALA A 65 6.10 -5.53 -6.61
N VAL A 66 7.12 -6.16 -6.01
CA VAL A 66 7.57 -7.50 -6.40
C VAL A 66 6.51 -8.55 -6.08
N SER A 67 5.90 -8.48 -4.90
CA SER A 67 4.80 -9.39 -4.54
C SER A 67 3.61 -9.26 -5.50
N PHE A 68 3.23 -8.03 -5.87
CA PHE A 68 2.21 -7.78 -6.88
C PHE A 68 2.58 -8.35 -8.26
N LEU A 69 3.84 -8.18 -8.68
CA LEU A 69 4.33 -8.76 -9.93
C LEU A 69 4.27 -10.29 -9.91
N VAL A 70 4.67 -10.91 -8.80
CA VAL A 70 4.55 -12.37 -8.60
C VAL A 70 3.09 -12.80 -8.72
N TRP A 71 2.14 -12.07 -8.13
CA TRP A 71 0.73 -12.38 -8.27
C TRP A 71 0.23 -12.30 -9.71
N VAL A 72 0.59 -11.24 -10.44
CA VAL A 72 0.18 -11.07 -11.85
C VAL A 72 0.69 -12.21 -12.72
N LEU A 73 1.90 -12.73 -12.46
CA LEU A 73 2.50 -13.83 -13.21
C LEU A 73 1.99 -15.21 -12.77
N ALA A 74 1.78 -15.41 -11.46
CA ALA A 74 1.40 -16.70 -10.90
C ALA A 74 -0.11 -16.97 -10.95
N ALA A 75 -0.96 -15.94 -10.83
CA ALA A 75 -2.41 -16.12 -10.78
C ALA A 75 -2.97 -16.89 -12.00
N PRO A 76 -2.58 -16.60 -13.25
CA PRO A 76 -3.04 -17.37 -14.41
C PRO A 76 -2.65 -18.86 -14.34
N SER A 77 -1.45 -19.17 -13.82
CA SER A 77 -0.97 -20.54 -13.70
C SER A 77 -1.69 -21.35 -12.62
N LEU A 78 -2.30 -20.67 -11.64
CA LEU A 78 -3.10 -21.26 -10.56
C LEU A 78 -4.60 -21.27 -10.90
N GLY A 79 -4.99 -20.85 -12.11
CA GLY A 79 -6.41 -20.70 -12.48
C GLY A 79 -7.16 -19.63 -11.67
N LEU A 80 -6.41 -18.74 -11.01
CA LEU A 80 -6.94 -17.63 -10.21
C LEU A 80 -7.06 -16.37 -11.08
N PRO A 81 -8.09 -15.53 -10.85
CA PRO A 81 -8.23 -14.29 -11.59
C PRO A 81 -7.07 -13.35 -11.25
N SER A 82 -6.42 -12.80 -12.27
CA SER A 82 -5.34 -11.82 -12.07
C SER A 82 -5.88 -10.56 -11.37
N ALA A 83 -5.06 -9.89 -10.56
CA ALA A 83 -5.50 -8.65 -9.91
C ALA A 83 -6.02 -7.61 -10.92
N ILE A 84 -5.38 -7.49 -12.09
CA ILE A 84 -5.78 -6.56 -13.14
C ILE A 84 -7.20 -6.88 -13.65
N GLN A 85 -7.51 -8.17 -13.85
CA GLN A 85 -8.82 -8.62 -14.28
C GLN A 85 -9.89 -8.37 -13.21
N VAL A 86 -9.56 -8.64 -11.93
CA VAL A 86 -10.46 -8.38 -10.81
C VAL A 86 -10.78 -6.89 -10.67
N LEU A 87 -9.77 -6.00 -10.79
CA LEU A 87 -10.01 -4.56 -10.76
C LEU A 87 -10.93 -4.14 -11.93
N SER A 88 -10.59 -4.58 -13.14
CA SER A 88 -11.34 -4.20 -14.35
C SER A 88 -12.78 -4.71 -14.33
N SER A 89 -13.04 -5.91 -13.81
CA SER A 89 -14.40 -6.46 -13.69
C SER A 89 -15.28 -5.68 -12.71
N ASN A 90 -14.67 -5.00 -11.72
CA ASN A 90 -15.38 -4.15 -10.77
C ASN A 90 -15.53 -2.70 -11.25
N GLY A 91 -15.22 -2.41 -12.52
CA GLY A 91 -15.26 -1.05 -13.07
C GLY A 91 -14.11 -0.16 -12.60
N VAL A 92 -13.08 -0.73 -11.96
CA VAL A 92 -11.91 0.00 -11.46
C VAL A 92 -10.82 -0.04 -12.52
N ASN A 93 -10.28 1.12 -12.88
CA ASN A 93 -9.17 1.24 -13.82
C ASN A 93 -7.84 0.92 -13.11
N PRO A 94 -7.17 -0.21 -13.44
CA PRO A 94 -5.93 -0.62 -12.77
C PRO A 94 -4.78 0.36 -12.98
N LEU A 95 -4.72 1.05 -14.12
CA LEU A 95 -3.72 2.09 -14.37
C LEU A 95 -3.94 3.31 -13.47
N GLY A 96 -5.21 3.72 -13.28
CA GLY A 96 -5.54 4.83 -12.39
C GLY A 96 -5.15 4.54 -10.94
N VAL A 97 -5.38 3.30 -10.47
CA VAL A 97 -4.94 2.85 -9.14
C VAL A 97 -3.42 2.86 -9.04
N ALA A 98 -2.70 2.36 -10.05
CA ALA A 98 -1.23 2.38 -10.06
C ALA A 98 -0.69 3.82 -9.98
N VAL A 99 -1.30 4.76 -10.70
CA VAL A 99 -0.94 6.19 -10.64
C VAL A 99 -1.22 6.77 -9.25
N ALA A 100 -2.35 6.44 -8.62
CA ALA A 100 -2.67 6.90 -7.27
C ALA A 100 -1.67 6.39 -6.22
N ILE A 101 -1.29 5.10 -6.30
CA ILE A 101 -0.28 4.49 -5.42
C ILE A 101 1.08 5.17 -5.64
N ALA A 102 1.49 5.35 -6.89
CA ALA A 102 2.73 6.03 -7.24
C ALA A 102 2.75 7.47 -6.71
N ALA A 103 1.66 8.22 -6.89
CA ALA A 103 1.54 9.58 -6.37
C ALA A 103 1.67 9.63 -4.84
N MET A 104 0.93 8.79 -4.10
CA MET A 104 1.06 8.71 -2.65
C MET A 104 2.48 8.33 -2.20
N PHE A 105 3.10 7.38 -2.91
CA PHE A 105 4.46 6.98 -2.61
C PHE A 105 5.46 8.11 -2.81
N THR A 106 5.35 8.85 -3.93
CA THR A 106 6.19 10.02 -4.20
C THR A 106 6.02 11.07 -3.10
N VAL A 107 4.79 11.34 -2.66
CA VAL A 107 4.53 12.26 -1.54
C VAL A 107 5.24 11.80 -0.27
N GLY A 108 5.20 10.50 0.04
CA GLY A 108 5.91 9.91 1.17
C GLY A 108 7.43 10.07 1.07
N VAL A 109 8.02 9.75 -0.09
CA VAL A 109 9.47 9.89 -0.33
C VAL A 109 9.91 11.35 -0.24
N VAL A 110 9.13 12.27 -0.78
CA VAL A 110 9.41 13.71 -0.69
C VAL A 110 9.32 14.19 0.76
N ASP A 111 8.30 13.76 1.51
CA ASP A 111 8.17 14.11 2.93
C ASP A 111 9.36 13.60 3.77
N ASP A 112 9.84 12.38 3.49
CA ASP A 112 11.01 11.81 4.16
C ASP A 112 12.31 12.59 3.85
N ALA A 113 12.41 13.19 2.65
CA ALA A 113 13.58 13.93 2.20
C ALA A 113 13.62 15.39 2.68
N ILE A 114 12.50 16.13 2.56
CA ILE A 114 12.47 17.58 2.80
C ILE A 114 11.60 18.01 3.99
N GLN A 115 10.96 17.07 4.71
CA GLN A 115 10.01 17.36 5.81
C GLN A 115 8.97 18.40 5.41
N LEU A 116 7.91 17.97 4.71
CA LEU A 116 6.87 18.87 4.24
C LEU A 116 6.10 19.46 5.43
N THR A 117 5.68 20.73 5.29
CA THR A 117 4.72 21.32 6.22
C THR A 117 3.40 20.55 6.20
N ALA A 118 2.71 20.45 7.34
CA ALA A 118 1.49 19.66 7.49
C ALA A 118 0.42 19.96 6.42
N LEU A 119 0.23 21.23 6.05
CA LEU A 119 -0.74 21.64 5.03
C LEU A 119 -0.37 21.13 3.62
N ASN A 120 0.90 21.27 3.22
CA ASN A 120 1.36 20.80 1.91
C ASN A 120 1.26 19.28 1.78
N LYS A 121 1.60 18.55 2.85
CA LYS A 121 1.45 17.08 2.88
C LYS A 121 -0.01 16.68 2.70
N PHE A 122 -0.92 17.34 3.42
CA PHE A 122 -2.35 17.06 3.33
C PHE A 122 -2.90 17.37 1.94
N PHE A 123 -2.50 18.48 1.32
CA PHE A 123 -2.91 18.84 -0.04
C PHE A 123 -2.57 17.74 -1.06
N TRP A 124 -1.32 17.25 -1.05
CA TRP A 124 -0.91 16.20 -1.99
C TRP A 124 -1.55 14.85 -1.70
N GLN A 125 -1.87 14.55 -0.44
CA GLN A 125 -2.65 13.38 -0.09
C GLN A 125 -4.08 13.46 -0.63
N ILE A 126 -4.71 14.63 -0.59
CA ILE A 126 -6.03 14.84 -1.23
C ILE A 126 -5.93 14.58 -2.73
N VAL A 127 -4.92 15.15 -3.41
CA VAL A 127 -4.73 14.95 -4.86
C VAL A 127 -4.62 13.46 -5.19
N ALA A 128 -3.79 12.71 -4.48
CA ALA A 128 -3.64 11.29 -4.74
C ALA A 128 -4.89 10.46 -4.38
N ALA A 129 -5.66 10.88 -3.36
CA ALA A 129 -6.97 10.28 -3.07
C ALA A 129 -7.99 10.55 -4.19
N CYS A 130 -8.02 11.76 -4.75
CA CYS A 130 -8.89 12.09 -5.89
C CYS A 130 -8.56 11.23 -7.12
N ILE A 131 -7.29 10.95 -7.39
CA ILE A 131 -6.87 10.05 -8.48
C ILE A 131 -7.40 8.63 -8.23
N ALA A 132 -7.32 8.13 -6.98
CA ALA A 132 -7.85 6.82 -6.62
C ALA A 132 -9.37 6.74 -6.83
N VAL A 133 -10.12 7.75 -6.38
CA VAL A 133 -11.58 7.80 -6.57
C VAL A 133 -11.94 7.90 -8.05
N ALA A 134 -11.23 8.72 -8.83
CA ALA A 134 -11.43 8.83 -10.28
C ALA A 134 -11.12 7.51 -11.01
N SER A 135 -10.28 6.64 -10.43
CA SER A 135 -10.02 5.31 -10.96
C SER A 135 -11.13 4.30 -10.67
N GLY A 136 -12.19 4.68 -9.95
CA GLY A 136 -13.32 3.82 -9.61
C GLY A 136 -13.23 3.18 -8.22
N VAL A 137 -12.20 3.52 -7.43
CA VAL A 137 -12.09 3.04 -6.05
C VAL A 137 -13.10 3.79 -5.19
N VAL A 138 -14.22 3.13 -4.91
CA VAL A 138 -15.33 3.66 -4.10
C VAL A 138 -15.68 2.65 -3.01
N ILE A 139 -15.93 3.14 -1.80
CA ILE A 139 -16.43 2.32 -0.69
C ILE A 139 -17.95 2.21 -0.86
N GLY A 140 -18.43 1.06 -1.35
CA GLY A 140 -19.86 0.84 -1.61
C GLY A 140 -20.67 0.52 -0.35
N GLU A 141 -20.08 -0.23 0.59
CA GLU A 141 -20.76 -0.67 1.81
C GLU A 141 -19.86 -0.47 3.02
N ILE A 142 -20.43 0.05 4.11
CA ILE A 142 -19.72 0.24 5.38
C ILE A 142 -20.35 -0.74 6.38
N ALA A 143 -19.61 -1.75 6.81
CA ALA A 143 -20.11 -2.68 7.83
C ALA A 143 -20.29 -1.97 9.18
N SER A 144 -21.47 -2.08 9.78
CA SER A 144 -21.76 -1.57 11.12
C SER A 144 -21.17 -2.50 12.17
N PRO A 145 -20.22 -2.01 13.00
CA PRO A 145 -19.55 -2.82 14.00
C PRO A 145 -20.46 -3.23 15.17
N LEU A 146 -21.64 -2.61 15.30
CA LEU A 146 -22.54 -2.80 16.44
C LEU A 146 -23.67 -3.79 16.17
N CYS A 147 -24.09 -3.95 14.91
CA CYS A 147 -25.29 -4.74 14.57
C CYS A 147 -25.09 -5.73 13.41
N GLY A 148 -23.88 -5.89 12.87
CA GLY A 148 -23.62 -6.88 11.81
C GLY A 148 -24.31 -6.60 10.46
N GLY A 149 -24.89 -5.41 10.26
CA GLY A 149 -25.48 -4.96 9.00
C GLY A 149 -24.60 -3.92 8.28
N TYR A 150 -24.84 -3.67 6.99
CA TYR A 150 -24.09 -2.69 6.18
C TYR A 150 -24.84 -1.37 6.10
N PHE A 151 -24.18 -0.22 6.36
CA PHE A 151 -24.76 1.14 6.37
C PHE A 151 -25.44 1.55 5.06
N GLY A 152 -25.19 0.84 3.95
CA GLY A 152 -25.93 0.98 2.68
C GLY A 152 -27.26 0.22 2.62
N ALA A 153 -27.57 -0.61 3.62
CA ALA A 153 -28.73 -1.49 3.73
C ALA A 153 -29.52 -1.28 5.05
N PHE A 154 -29.46 -0.10 5.67
CA PHE A 154 -30.27 0.21 6.86
C PHE A 154 -31.52 1.01 6.52
N VAL A 155 -32.67 0.34 6.44
CA VAL A 155 -33.82 0.47 7.39
C VAL A 155 -34.78 -0.74 7.22
N SER A 156 -34.36 -1.99 7.42
CA SER A 156 -35.38 -3.08 7.42
C SER A 156 -35.15 -4.32 8.29
N SER A 157 -34.03 -4.51 8.99
CA SER A 157 -33.82 -5.78 9.73
C SER A 157 -33.12 -5.67 11.09
N CYS A 158 -33.27 -4.55 11.79
CA CYS A 158 -33.23 -4.61 13.26
C CYS A 158 -34.67 -4.81 13.75
N GLY A 159 -35.09 -6.07 13.79
CA GLY A 159 -36.34 -6.56 14.37
C GLY A 159 -36.13 -7.98 14.86
#